data_AF-A0A947F5Q5-F1
#
_entry.id   AF-A0A947F5Q5-F1
#
_cell.length_a   1.000
_cell.length_b   1.000
_cell.length_c   1.000
_cell.angle_alpha   90.00
_cell.angle_beta   90.00
_cell.angle_gamma   90.00
#
_symmetry.space_group_name_H-M   'P 1'
#
loop_
_entity.id
_entity.type
_entity.pdbx_description
1 polymer ?
#
loop_
_entity_poly.entity_id
_entity_poly.type
_entity_poly.pdbx_seq_one_letter_code
_entity_poly.pdbx_strand_id
1 'polypeptide(L)'
;VEGDLSCEYCHTDRPHIGSELIDHHLNKHTRHVACQTCHIPVYSKGNPTKIFWDWSTAGEDCNKPADKYGKPTYVKKKGSFQWKEAVKPTYRWYNGTVKRYILGDRINENGVTNLTEPVGSIKDPASRIYPFKLHKGKQISDATYKYLIAPKLWKGYWKHWDWDKASADGMKDAGLEYSGKYEFVETVMYWGLTHEVIPKEQALSCAECHSSLAKAPYCGKCHQSRPDVNFKDLVHKGIDFKFLAELGRDVGDLIGKTNYINYEALGYEGDPIETRGRFYKLPLKKTK
;
A
#
# COMPACT_ATOMS: atom_id res chain seq x y z
N VAL A 1 18.10 -2.34 12.30
CA VAL A 1 17.24 -1.53 11.43
C VAL A 1 16.44 -2.50 10.58
N GLU A 2 15.11 -2.52 10.67
CA GLU A 2 14.29 -3.26 9.69
C GLU A 2 14.54 -2.58 8.33
N GLY A 3 15.17 -3.28 7.37
CA GLY A 3 15.41 -2.72 6.03
C GLY A 3 16.83 -2.18 5.74
N ASP A 4 17.88 -2.71 6.35
CA ASP A 4 19.27 -2.34 5.97
C ASP A 4 19.69 -2.87 4.58
N LEU A 5 18.89 -3.78 4.01
CA LEU A 5 19.09 -4.31 2.66
C LEU A 5 18.14 -3.61 1.67
N SER A 6 18.73 -2.87 0.73
CA SER A 6 18.03 -2.29 -0.43
C SER A 6 18.36 -3.06 -1.71
N CYS A 7 17.54 -2.88 -2.75
CA CYS A 7 17.82 -3.44 -4.08
C CYS A 7 19.16 -2.93 -4.66
N GLU A 8 19.57 -1.72 -4.29
CA GLU A 8 20.71 -1.03 -4.86
C GLU A 8 22.06 -1.63 -4.43
N TYR A 9 22.11 -2.33 -3.29
CA TYR A 9 23.34 -3.03 -2.85
C TYR A 9 23.82 -4.07 -3.87
N CYS A 10 22.89 -4.73 -4.57
CA CYS A 10 23.22 -5.74 -5.58
C CYS A 10 22.97 -5.26 -7.02
N HIS A 11 22.07 -4.30 -7.23
CA HIS A 11 21.58 -3.93 -8.57
C HIS A 11 21.92 -2.49 -9.01
N THR A 12 22.61 -1.69 -8.18
CA THR A 12 22.88 -0.26 -8.40
C THR A 12 21.61 0.60 -8.44
N ASP A 13 21.75 1.93 -8.54
CA ASP A 13 20.66 2.89 -8.72
C ASP A 13 20.19 3.03 -10.18
N ARG A 14 20.88 2.35 -11.12
CA ARG A 14 20.59 2.36 -12.56
C ARG A 14 20.58 0.92 -13.13
N PRO A 15 19.66 0.05 -12.67
CA PRO A 15 19.67 -1.38 -12.98
C PRO A 15 19.19 -1.73 -14.40
N HIS A 16 18.55 -0.79 -15.11
CA HIS A 16 18.03 -1.04 -16.45
C HIS A 16 19.15 -0.84 -17.45
N ILE A 17 19.65 -1.94 -18.01
CA ILE A 17 20.82 -1.99 -18.88
C ILE A 17 20.39 -2.46 -20.27
N GLY A 18 20.68 -1.61 -21.25
CA GLY A 18 20.40 -1.81 -22.67
C GLY A 18 20.65 -0.48 -23.41
N SER A 19 20.80 -0.55 -24.73
CA SER A 19 20.97 0.66 -25.58
C SER A 19 19.61 1.24 -26.01
N GLU A 20 18.54 0.88 -25.30
CA GLU A 20 17.17 1.20 -25.68
C GLU A 20 16.69 2.51 -25.06
N LEU A 21 15.78 3.18 -25.74
CA LEU A 21 15.16 4.44 -25.29
C LEU A 21 14.59 4.32 -23.86
N ILE A 22 14.02 3.16 -23.53
CA ILE A 22 13.29 2.91 -22.28
C ILE A 22 14.20 2.88 -21.05
N ASP A 23 15.43 2.38 -21.18
CA ASP A 23 16.33 2.17 -20.03
C ASP A 23 16.71 3.49 -19.37
N HIS A 24 16.92 4.53 -20.18
CA HIS A 24 17.18 5.88 -19.68
C HIS A 24 15.99 6.45 -18.90
N HIS A 25 14.76 6.23 -19.38
CA HIS A 25 13.56 6.68 -18.68
C HIS A 25 13.38 5.92 -17.37
N LEU A 26 13.48 4.59 -17.38
CA LEU A 26 13.34 3.77 -16.16
C LEU A 26 14.41 4.11 -15.12
N ASN A 27 15.66 4.28 -15.52
CA ASN A 27 16.74 4.72 -14.62
C ASN A 27 16.55 6.14 -14.08
N LYS A 28 15.81 7.01 -14.76
CA LYS A 28 15.41 8.31 -14.17
C LYS A 28 14.31 8.15 -13.13
N HIS A 29 13.39 7.19 -13.31
CA HIS A 29 12.32 6.93 -12.35
C HIS A 29 12.85 6.46 -11.01
N THR A 30 13.97 5.72 -10.95
CA THR A 30 14.55 5.21 -9.69
C THR A 30 14.85 6.31 -8.67
N ARG A 31 15.04 7.56 -9.12
CA ARG A 31 15.22 8.75 -8.26
C ARG A 31 13.96 9.15 -7.49
N HIS A 32 12.78 8.71 -7.92
CA HIS A 32 11.49 9.15 -7.39
C HIS A 32 10.55 7.99 -7.05
N VAL A 33 10.77 6.84 -7.65
CA VAL A 33 9.95 5.63 -7.54
C VAL A 33 10.87 4.51 -7.07
N ALA A 34 10.50 3.87 -5.96
CA ALA A 34 11.26 2.74 -5.45
C ALA A 34 11.15 1.52 -6.39
N CYS A 35 12.19 0.69 -6.45
CA CYS A 35 12.20 -0.53 -7.27
C CYS A 35 10.96 -1.41 -7.00
N GLN A 36 10.60 -1.54 -5.72
CA GLN A 36 9.44 -2.28 -5.24
C GLN A 36 8.13 -1.82 -5.89
N THR A 37 7.97 -0.53 -6.18
CA THR A 37 6.73 0.02 -6.77
C THR A 37 6.46 -0.59 -8.14
N CYS A 38 7.49 -0.73 -8.98
CA CYS A 38 7.36 -1.34 -10.31
C CYS A 38 7.39 -2.87 -10.25
N HIS A 39 8.20 -3.43 -9.35
CA HIS A 39 8.50 -4.86 -9.29
C HIS A 39 7.66 -5.66 -8.29
N ILE A 40 6.69 -5.04 -7.61
CA ILE A 40 5.69 -5.70 -6.77
C ILE A 40 4.31 -5.09 -7.12
N PRO A 41 3.80 -5.33 -8.34
CA PRO A 41 2.54 -4.73 -8.80
C PRO A 41 1.33 -5.24 -8.01
N VAL A 42 1.40 -6.48 -7.51
CA VAL A 42 0.44 -7.09 -6.59
C VAL A 42 1.18 -7.92 -5.55
N TYR A 43 0.62 -8.01 -4.35
CA TYR A 43 1.10 -8.88 -3.27
C TYR A 43 0.04 -9.91 -2.89
N SER A 44 0.41 -10.92 -2.09
CA SER A 44 -0.53 -11.98 -1.71
C SER A 44 -1.01 -12.76 -2.93
N LYS A 45 -0.11 -13.02 -3.89
CA LYS A 45 -0.44 -13.51 -5.24
C LYS A 45 -1.15 -14.86 -5.24
N GLY A 46 -0.78 -15.75 -4.32
CA GLY A 46 -1.27 -17.13 -4.29
C GLY A 46 -2.19 -17.46 -3.12
N ASN A 47 -2.22 -16.59 -2.11
CA ASN A 47 -2.87 -16.83 -0.84
C ASN A 47 -3.56 -15.55 -0.39
N PRO A 48 -4.87 -15.54 -0.11
CA PRO A 48 -5.55 -14.33 0.34
C PRO A 48 -4.99 -13.83 1.68
N THR A 49 -4.83 -12.52 1.77
CA THR A 49 -4.46 -11.83 3.00
C THR A 49 -5.66 -11.10 3.57
N LYS A 50 -5.71 -10.99 4.90
CA LYS A 50 -6.64 -10.10 5.58
C LYS A 50 -6.31 -8.65 5.22
N ILE A 51 -7.32 -7.88 4.84
CA ILE A 51 -7.25 -6.45 4.53
C ILE A 51 -8.08 -5.60 5.50
N PHE A 52 -9.04 -6.24 6.20
CA PHE A 52 -9.84 -5.62 7.23
C PHE A 52 -10.07 -6.57 8.41
N TRP A 53 -10.00 -6.05 9.63
CA TRP A 53 -10.36 -6.77 10.87
C TRP A 53 -11.23 -5.89 11.76
N ASP A 54 -12.49 -6.27 11.93
CA ASP A 54 -13.43 -5.62 12.84
C ASP A 54 -13.57 -6.40 14.15
N TRP A 55 -13.03 -5.88 15.25
CA TRP A 55 -13.21 -6.47 16.57
C TRP A 55 -14.56 -6.14 17.21
N SER A 56 -15.30 -5.13 16.73
CA SER A 56 -16.53 -4.69 17.37
C SER A 56 -17.66 -5.72 17.28
N THR A 57 -17.57 -6.65 16.33
CA THR A 57 -18.53 -7.74 16.15
C THR A 57 -18.18 -8.99 16.94
N ALA A 58 -17.04 -9.02 17.64
CA ALA A 58 -16.62 -10.18 18.39
C ALA A 58 -17.61 -10.52 19.52
N GLY A 59 -17.75 -11.80 19.85
CA GLY A 59 -18.63 -12.29 20.92
C GLY A 59 -20.05 -12.64 20.48
N GLU A 60 -20.48 -12.24 19.28
CA GLU A 60 -21.78 -12.61 18.73
C GLU A 60 -21.85 -14.11 18.40
N ASP A 61 -22.96 -14.76 18.75
CA ASP A 61 -23.27 -16.11 18.30
C ASP A 61 -23.89 -16.06 16.90
N CYS A 62 -23.04 -15.83 15.89
CA CYS A 62 -23.42 -15.85 14.49
C CYS A 62 -22.54 -16.80 13.67
N ASN A 63 -23.17 -17.48 12.72
CA ASN A 63 -22.46 -18.33 11.75
C ASN A 63 -22.42 -17.59 10.41
N LYS A 64 -21.23 -17.12 10.02
CA LYS A 64 -21.03 -16.47 8.71
C LYS A 64 -20.31 -17.44 7.77
N PRO A 65 -20.75 -17.58 6.51
CA PRO A 65 -20.07 -18.44 5.55
C PRO A 65 -18.64 -17.93 5.30
N ALA A 66 -17.76 -18.85 4.88
CA ALA A 66 -16.46 -18.47 4.35
C ALA A 66 -16.63 -17.59 3.09
N ASP A 67 -15.63 -16.77 2.80
CA ASP A 67 -15.63 -15.97 1.57
C ASP A 67 -15.32 -16.81 0.33
N LYS A 68 -15.25 -16.15 -0.84
CA LYS A 68 -14.95 -16.80 -2.12
C LYS A 68 -13.60 -17.53 -2.17
N TYR A 69 -12.70 -17.30 -1.22
CA TYR A 69 -11.41 -17.99 -1.11
C TYR A 69 -11.40 -19.06 -0.02
N GLY A 70 -12.55 -19.37 0.58
CA GLY A 70 -12.66 -20.31 1.69
C GLY A 70 -12.08 -19.76 3.00
N LYS A 71 -11.85 -18.45 3.13
CA LYS A 71 -11.36 -17.86 4.38
C LYS A 71 -12.53 -17.51 5.31
N PRO A 72 -12.38 -17.66 6.64
CA PRO A 72 -13.43 -17.28 7.58
C PRO A 72 -13.69 -15.78 7.49
N THR A 73 -14.96 -15.39 7.39
CA THR A 73 -15.41 -13.98 7.43
C THR A 73 -15.74 -13.51 8.83
N TYR A 74 -15.86 -14.45 9.78
CA TYR A 74 -16.11 -14.20 11.18
C TYR A 74 -15.54 -15.32 12.05
N VAL A 75 -15.01 -14.95 13.21
CA VAL A 75 -14.67 -15.88 14.29
C VAL A 75 -15.12 -15.24 15.59
N LYS A 76 -15.94 -15.94 16.39
CA LYS A 76 -16.49 -15.41 17.66
C LYS A 76 -15.44 -14.70 18.52
N LYS A 77 -14.26 -15.32 18.67
CA LYS A 77 -13.10 -14.80 19.44
C LYS A 77 -12.47 -13.52 18.91
N LYS A 78 -12.75 -13.12 17.66
CA LYS A 78 -11.96 -12.13 16.92
C LYS A 78 -12.81 -11.12 16.16
N GLY A 79 -14.10 -11.39 15.93
CA GLY A 79 -14.95 -10.52 15.12
C GLY A 79 -14.85 -10.85 13.64
N SER A 80 -15.07 -9.85 12.78
CA SER A 80 -15.23 -10.01 11.34
C SER A 80 -13.96 -9.69 10.54
N PHE A 81 -13.82 -10.34 9.39
CA PHE A 81 -12.66 -10.23 8.51
C PHE A 81 -13.07 -9.96 7.06
N GLN A 82 -12.22 -9.24 6.33
CA GLN A 82 -12.25 -9.22 4.88
C GLN A 82 -10.90 -9.66 4.34
N TRP A 83 -10.92 -10.47 3.29
CA TRP A 83 -9.73 -11.00 2.64
C TRP A 83 -9.70 -10.60 1.17
N LYS A 84 -8.49 -10.53 0.61
CA LYS A 84 -8.27 -10.33 -0.82
C LYS A 84 -6.99 -11.05 -1.24
N GLU A 85 -7.03 -11.69 -2.40
CA GLU A 85 -5.86 -12.25 -3.07
C GLU A 85 -5.36 -11.26 -4.14
N ALA A 86 -4.07 -11.33 -4.49
CA ALA A 86 -3.46 -10.53 -5.56
C ALA A 86 -3.77 -9.04 -5.44
N VAL A 87 -3.53 -8.51 -4.24
CA VAL A 87 -3.94 -7.17 -3.85
C VAL A 87 -3.02 -6.13 -4.48
N LYS A 88 -3.59 -5.10 -5.09
CA LYS A 88 -2.86 -3.89 -5.50
C LYS A 88 -2.29 -3.14 -4.28
N PRO A 89 -1.00 -2.79 -4.25
CA PRO A 89 -0.43 -1.97 -3.18
C PRO A 89 -1.06 -0.58 -3.08
N THR A 90 -1.01 -0.02 -1.88
CA THR A 90 -1.20 1.42 -1.67
C THR A 90 0.14 2.11 -1.82
N TYR A 91 0.22 3.13 -2.67
CA TYR A 91 1.45 3.89 -2.90
C TYR A 91 1.49 5.14 -2.01
N ARG A 92 2.64 5.39 -1.39
CA ARG A 92 2.88 6.55 -0.52
C ARG A 92 4.30 7.07 -0.71
N TRP A 93 4.49 8.36 -0.44
CA TRP A 93 5.82 8.91 -0.23
C TRP A 93 6.43 8.32 1.04
N TYR A 94 7.68 7.91 0.95
CA TYR A 94 8.42 7.35 2.07
C TYR A 94 9.89 7.80 2.02
N ASN A 95 10.38 8.36 3.12
CA ASN A 95 11.75 8.87 3.28
C ASN A 95 12.62 8.03 4.21
N GLY A 96 12.19 6.81 4.55
CA GLY A 96 12.88 5.94 5.52
C GLY A 96 12.31 6.03 6.95
N THR A 97 11.38 6.95 7.22
CA THR A 97 10.78 7.14 8.54
C THR A 97 9.31 6.72 8.57
N VAL A 98 8.89 6.05 9.65
CA VAL A 98 7.51 5.65 9.90
C VAL A 98 7.06 6.26 11.22
N LYS A 99 5.97 7.03 11.21
CA LYS A 99 5.25 7.40 12.44
C LYS A 99 4.55 6.18 12.98
N ARG A 100 4.60 5.99 14.29
CA ARG A 100 3.98 4.84 14.97
C ARG A 100 3.12 5.34 16.12
N TYR A 101 1.93 4.77 16.24
CA TYR A 101 1.15 4.84 17.45
C TYR A 101 1.84 4.00 18.52
N ILE A 102 2.16 4.61 19.65
CA ILE A 102 2.71 3.95 20.82
C ILE A 102 1.61 3.84 21.87
N LEU A 103 1.66 2.78 22.68
CA LEU A 103 0.68 2.54 23.72
C LEU A 103 0.57 3.76 24.67
N GLY A 104 -0.64 4.30 24.82
CA GLY A 104 -0.92 5.52 25.58
C GLY A 104 -1.07 6.79 24.73
N ASP A 105 -0.69 6.77 23.45
CA ASP A 105 -0.92 7.89 22.54
C ASP A 105 -2.43 8.14 22.36
N ARG A 106 -2.82 9.40 22.14
CA ARG A 106 -4.21 9.70 21.82
C ARG A 106 -4.59 9.19 20.44
N ILE A 107 -5.80 8.65 20.31
CA ILE A 107 -6.40 8.32 19.01
C ILE A 107 -6.77 9.58 18.23
N ASN A 108 -6.99 9.42 16.93
CA ASN A 108 -7.62 10.45 16.11
C ASN A 108 -9.14 10.44 16.33
N GLU A 109 -9.66 11.41 17.08
CA GLU A 109 -11.09 11.50 17.39
C GLU A 109 -11.96 11.93 16.19
N ASN A 110 -11.34 12.50 15.15
CA ASN A 110 -12.04 13.03 13.97
C ASN A 110 -11.85 12.13 12.73
N GLY A 111 -11.54 10.85 12.91
CA GLY A 111 -11.41 9.92 11.80
C GLY A 111 -10.61 8.67 12.14
N VAL A 112 -9.86 8.19 11.16
CA VAL A 112 -9.07 6.96 11.29
C VAL A 112 -7.78 7.25 12.06
N THR A 113 -7.45 6.38 13.02
CA THR A 113 -6.17 6.41 13.73
C THR A 113 -5.10 5.63 12.95
N ASN A 114 -4.02 6.29 12.56
CA ASN A 114 -2.89 5.63 11.91
C ASN A 114 -2.00 4.93 12.96
N LEU A 115 -1.97 3.60 12.96
CA LEU A 115 -1.05 2.84 13.81
C LEU A 115 0.39 2.91 13.32
N THR A 116 0.57 2.85 12.01
CA THR A 116 1.84 3.11 11.35
C THR A 116 1.57 3.94 10.11
N GLU A 117 2.40 4.94 9.85
CA GLU A 117 2.24 5.81 8.69
C GLU A 117 3.62 6.11 8.08
N PRO A 118 3.85 5.79 6.79
CA PRO A 118 5.07 6.18 6.12
C PRO A 118 5.15 7.70 6.00
N VAL A 119 6.29 8.26 6.42
CA VAL A 119 6.55 9.69 6.34
C VAL A 119 7.21 10.01 5.01
N GLY A 120 6.72 11.07 4.36
CA GLY A 120 7.31 11.62 3.15
C GLY A 120 6.34 12.57 2.48
N SER A 121 6.83 13.27 1.46
CA SER A 121 5.97 14.10 0.62
C SER A 121 6.59 14.35 -0.74
N ILE A 122 5.81 14.90 -1.68
CA ILE A 122 6.33 15.39 -2.96
C ILE A 122 7.34 16.55 -2.80
N LYS A 123 7.47 17.16 -1.63
CA LYS A 123 8.45 18.24 -1.40
C LYS A 123 9.74 17.77 -0.72
N ASP A 124 9.77 16.57 -0.16
CA ASP A 124 10.90 16.03 0.60
C ASP A 124 11.92 15.26 -0.26
N PRO A 125 13.08 15.82 -0.61
CA PRO A 125 14.02 15.23 -1.56
C PRO A 125 14.52 13.81 -1.20
N ALA A 126 14.40 13.37 0.06
CA ALA A 126 14.73 12.01 0.46
C ALA A 126 13.62 10.99 0.16
N SER A 127 12.39 11.46 -0.08
CA SER A 127 11.24 10.60 -0.33
C SER A 127 11.27 9.95 -1.72
N ARG A 128 10.92 8.67 -1.80
CA ARG A 128 10.47 8.02 -3.05
C ARG A 128 9.07 7.43 -2.87
N ILE A 129 8.39 7.09 -3.97
CA ILE A 129 7.08 6.41 -3.94
C ILE A 129 7.33 4.92 -3.68
N TYR A 130 6.82 4.41 -2.56
CA TYR A 130 6.92 3.01 -2.15
C TYR A 130 5.55 2.33 -2.10
N PRO A 131 5.49 1.00 -2.32
CA PRO A 131 4.28 0.20 -2.17
C PRO A 131 4.11 -0.27 -0.72
N PHE A 132 2.88 -0.18 -0.22
CA PHE A 132 2.50 -0.64 1.10
C PHE A 132 1.28 -1.55 1.06
N LYS A 133 1.29 -2.58 1.90
CA LYS A 133 0.08 -3.27 2.33
C LYS A 133 -0.64 -2.38 3.32
N LEU A 134 -1.92 -2.14 3.06
CA LEU A 134 -2.83 -1.44 3.96
C LEU A 134 -3.70 -2.46 4.69
N HIS A 135 -3.64 -2.50 6.01
CA HIS A 135 -4.62 -3.24 6.81
C HIS A 135 -5.45 -2.24 7.60
N LYS A 136 -6.75 -2.28 7.40
CA LYS A 136 -7.72 -1.46 8.13
C LYS A 136 -8.34 -2.30 9.24
N GLY A 137 -8.94 -1.67 10.23
CA GLY A 137 -9.70 -2.40 11.23
C GLY A 137 -10.45 -1.50 12.20
N LYS A 138 -11.26 -2.12 13.04
CA LYS A 138 -11.87 -1.48 14.21
C LYS A 138 -11.36 -2.15 15.46
N GLN A 139 -10.86 -1.33 16.39
CA GLN A 139 -10.20 -1.81 17.61
C GLN A 139 -10.75 -1.06 18.82
N ILE A 140 -10.65 -1.71 19.98
CA ILE A 140 -11.15 -1.17 21.23
C ILE A 140 -10.30 0.02 21.71
N SER A 141 -10.95 1.08 22.16
CA SER A 141 -10.36 2.31 22.68
C SER A 141 -11.07 2.73 23.97
N ASP A 142 -10.36 3.38 24.88
CA ASP A 142 -10.98 3.97 26.07
C ASP A 142 -11.79 5.21 25.65
N ALA A 143 -13.06 5.25 26.03
CA ALA A 143 -13.98 6.29 25.60
C ALA A 143 -13.77 7.64 26.32
N THR A 144 -13.01 7.66 27.42
CA THR A 144 -12.72 8.86 28.21
C THR A 144 -11.29 9.33 27.97
N TYR A 145 -10.31 8.43 28.12
CA TYR A 145 -8.90 8.78 27.96
C TYR A 145 -8.45 8.89 26.51
N LYS A 146 -9.23 8.31 25.57
CA LYS A 146 -9.02 8.40 24.13
C LYS A 146 -7.66 7.84 23.68
N TYR A 147 -7.28 6.68 24.20
CA TYR A 147 -6.20 5.85 23.66
C TYR A 147 -6.72 4.43 23.39
N LEU A 148 -6.03 3.72 22.49
CA LEU A 148 -6.33 2.32 22.21
C LEU A 148 -6.09 1.49 23.48
N ILE A 149 -7.01 0.57 23.73
CA ILE A 149 -6.91 -0.38 24.83
C ILE A 149 -6.04 -1.55 24.38
N ALA A 150 -5.16 -2.02 25.27
CA ALA A 150 -4.43 -3.28 25.12
C ALA A 150 -5.18 -4.39 25.90
N PRO A 151 -6.19 -5.04 25.32
CA PRO A 151 -7.05 -5.95 26.05
C PRO A 151 -6.34 -7.28 26.35
N LYS A 152 -6.69 -7.89 27.48
CA LYS A 152 -6.29 -9.27 27.78
C LYS A 152 -7.13 -10.26 26.99
N LEU A 153 -6.56 -10.80 25.92
CA LEU A 153 -7.26 -11.76 25.04
C LEU A 153 -7.18 -13.19 25.57
N TRP A 154 -5.97 -13.71 25.79
CA TRP A 154 -5.75 -15.07 26.30
C TRP A 154 -6.16 -15.18 27.77
N LYS A 155 -6.99 -16.18 28.10
CA LYS A 155 -7.66 -16.34 29.41
C LYS A 155 -8.53 -15.13 29.85
N GLY A 156 -8.61 -14.07 29.06
CA GLY A 156 -9.50 -12.92 29.25
C GLY A 156 -10.67 -13.01 28.28
N TYR A 157 -10.73 -12.08 27.31
CA TYR A 157 -11.85 -11.96 26.37
C TYR A 157 -12.24 -13.30 25.71
N TRP A 158 -11.28 -14.13 25.28
CA TRP A 158 -11.57 -15.40 24.60
C TRP A 158 -12.22 -16.49 25.47
N LYS A 159 -12.25 -16.30 26.80
CA LYS A 159 -12.91 -17.18 27.76
C LYS A 159 -14.21 -16.56 28.29
N HIS A 160 -14.18 -15.26 28.56
CA HIS A 160 -15.24 -14.57 29.30
C HIS A 160 -16.21 -13.80 28.40
N TRP A 161 -15.83 -13.50 27.16
CA TRP A 161 -16.65 -12.71 26.22
C TRP A 161 -17.01 -11.31 26.75
N ASP A 162 -16.19 -10.77 27.64
CA ASP A 162 -16.41 -9.52 28.34
C ASP A 162 -15.27 -8.55 28.01
N TRP A 163 -15.60 -7.51 27.23
CA TRP A 163 -14.67 -6.48 26.83
C TRP A 163 -14.26 -5.57 27.98
N ASP A 164 -15.16 -5.29 28.93
CA ASP A 164 -14.85 -4.44 30.08
C ASP A 164 -13.82 -5.12 30.98
N LYS A 165 -14.06 -6.39 31.32
CA LYS A 165 -13.10 -7.19 32.09
C LYS A 165 -11.76 -7.33 31.36
N ALA A 166 -11.77 -7.63 30.06
CA ALA A 166 -10.55 -7.78 29.28
C ALA A 166 -9.75 -6.47 29.19
N SER A 167 -10.44 -5.34 29.12
CA SER A 167 -9.85 -4.00 29.11
C SER A 167 -9.23 -3.67 30.47
N ALA A 168 -9.97 -3.85 31.57
CA ALA A 168 -9.47 -3.61 32.91
C ALA A 168 -8.23 -4.45 33.23
N ASP A 169 -8.27 -5.76 32.96
CA ASP A 169 -7.15 -6.66 33.22
C ASP A 169 -5.94 -6.32 32.32
N GLY A 170 -6.17 -6.03 31.04
CA GLY A 170 -5.09 -5.75 30.08
C GLY A 170 -4.41 -4.40 30.28
N MET A 171 -5.19 -3.37 30.60
CA MET A 171 -4.68 -2.01 30.85
C MET A 171 -3.92 -1.95 32.17
N LYS A 172 -4.39 -2.66 33.20
CA LYS A 172 -3.62 -2.86 34.44
C LYS A 172 -2.27 -3.52 34.18
N ASP A 173 -2.23 -4.59 33.38
CA ASP A 173 -0.99 -5.28 33.00
C ASP A 173 -0.06 -4.35 32.17
N ALA A 174 -0.63 -3.42 31.41
CA ALA A 174 0.10 -2.42 30.62
C ALA A 174 0.56 -1.17 31.41
N GLY A 175 0.12 -1.02 32.67
CA GLY A 175 0.41 0.17 33.48
C GLY A 175 -0.32 1.43 33.00
N LEU A 176 -1.48 1.28 32.35
CA LEU A 176 -2.32 2.39 31.89
C LEU A 176 -3.70 2.34 32.56
N GLU A 177 -4.29 3.51 32.76
CA GLU A 177 -5.62 3.64 33.33
C GLU A 177 -6.70 3.12 32.37
N TYR A 178 -7.83 2.68 32.93
CA TYR A 178 -9.03 2.33 32.16
C TYR A 178 -10.23 2.96 32.83
N SER A 179 -11.02 3.73 32.08
CA SER A 179 -12.12 4.54 32.61
C SER A 179 -13.39 3.72 32.93
N GLY A 180 -13.40 2.42 32.63
CA GLY A 180 -14.61 1.59 32.69
C GLY A 180 -15.56 1.83 31.50
N LYS A 181 -15.13 2.59 30.49
CA LYS A 181 -15.90 2.86 29.27
C LYS A 181 -15.02 2.65 28.05
N TYR A 182 -15.52 1.90 27.10
CA TYR A 182 -14.84 1.66 25.84
C TYR A 182 -15.70 2.01 24.63
N GLU A 183 -15.04 2.23 23.51
CA GLU A 183 -15.62 2.39 22.19
C GLU A 183 -14.78 1.59 21.16
N PHE A 184 -15.29 1.43 19.95
CA PHE A 184 -14.51 0.84 18.84
C PHE A 184 -14.22 1.90 17.80
N VAL A 185 -12.94 2.09 17.49
CA VAL A 185 -12.47 3.15 16.59
C VAL A 185 -11.79 2.56 15.37
N GLU A 186 -11.86 3.29 14.26
CA GLU A 186 -11.22 2.88 13.02
C GLU A 186 -9.71 3.11 13.09
N THR A 187 -8.97 2.13 12.62
CA THR A 187 -7.52 2.12 12.60
C THR A 187 -7.02 1.69 11.24
N VAL A 188 -5.84 2.17 10.88
CA VAL A 188 -5.14 1.74 9.68
C VAL A 188 -3.67 1.59 9.96
N MET A 189 -3.06 0.59 9.33
CA MET A 189 -1.65 0.31 9.48
C MET A 189 -1.07 0.04 8.10
N TYR A 190 0.11 0.59 7.87
CA TYR A 190 0.85 0.48 6.61
C TYR A 190 2.08 -0.39 6.85
N TRP A 191 2.25 -1.43 6.03
CA TRP A 191 3.45 -2.27 6.02
C TRP A 191 4.14 -2.16 4.67
N GLY A 192 5.44 -1.84 4.69
CA GLY A 192 6.23 -1.77 3.46
C GLY A 192 6.25 -3.14 2.77
N LEU A 193 6.04 -3.16 1.46
CA LEU A 193 6.18 -4.36 0.66
C LEU A 193 7.61 -4.46 0.12
N THR A 194 8.35 -5.45 0.59
CA THR A 194 9.78 -5.67 0.26
C THR A 194 10.05 -7.04 -0.35
N HIS A 195 9.05 -7.92 -0.41
CA HIS A 195 9.15 -9.29 -0.92
C HIS A 195 8.14 -9.52 -2.05
N GLU A 196 8.15 -10.73 -2.62
CA GLU A 196 7.34 -11.07 -3.79
C GLU A 196 7.69 -10.22 -5.02
N VAL A 197 8.98 -9.91 -5.21
CA VAL A 197 9.47 -9.37 -6.49
C VAL A 197 9.10 -10.34 -7.62
N ILE A 198 8.53 -9.81 -8.69
CA ILE A 198 8.15 -10.58 -9.89
C ILE A 198 9.26 -10.56 -10.96
N PRO A 199 9.21 -11.48 -11.94
CA PRO A 199 10.04 -11.40 -13.13
C PRO A 199 9.94 -10.03 -13.82
N LYS A 200 11.03 -9.56 -14.43
CA LYS A 200 11.13 -8.23 -15.02
C LYS A 200 10.10 -7.99 -16.14
N GLU A 201 9.72 -9.05 -16.86
CA GLU A 201 8.75 -9.04 -17.94
C GLU A 201 7.34 -8.67 -17.43
N GLN A 202 7.09 -8.87 -16.14
CA GLN A 202 5.80 -8.60 -15.51
C GLN A 202 5.81 -7.30 -14.69
N ALA A 203 6.90 -6.51 -14.68
CA ALA A 203 6.92 -5.24 -13.94
C ALA A 203 5.79 -4.31 -14.42
N LEU A 204 5.41 -3.31 -13.62
CA LEU A 204 4.50 -2.26 -14.12
C LEU A 204 5.09 -1.61 -15.37
N SER A 205 4.31 -1.57 -16.44
CA SER A 205 4.62 -0.85 -17.67
C SER A 205 4.28 0.64 -17.55
N CYS A 206 4.59 1.38 -18.61
CA CYS A 206 4.30 2.80 -18.71
C CYS A 206 2.78 3.04 -18.64
N ALA A 207 1.98 2.22 -19.32
CA ALA A 207 0.54 2.40 -19.46
C ALA A 207 -0.24 2.10 -18.17
N GLU A 208 0.27 1.26 -17.27
CA GLU A 208 -0.37 1.07 -15.96
C GLU A 208 -0.28 2.35 -15.12
N CYS A 209 0.85 3.05 -15.16
CA CYS A 209 1.05 4.26 -14.36
C CYS A 209 0.51 5.51 -15.07
N HIS A 210 0.79 5.66 -16.36
CA HIS A 210 0.51 6.86 -17.16
C HIS A 210 -0.69 6.65 -18.08
N SER A 211 -1.85 7.17 -17.69
CA SER A 211 -3.10 7.07 -18.46
C SER A 211 -2.99 7.64 -19.86
N SER A 212 -2.20 8.72 -20.00
CA SER A 212 -1.95 9.39 -21.27
C SER A 212 -1.18 8.51 -22.27
N LEU A 213 -0.44 7.52 -21.79
CA LEU A 213 0.29 6.56 -22.62
C LEU A 213 -0.53 5.29 -22.93
N ALA A 214 -1.69 5.07 -22.30
CA ALA A 214 -2.51 3.89 -22.57
C ALA A 214 -3.22 3.94 -23.95
N LYS A 215 -3.15 5.08 -24.65
CA LYS A 215 -3.76 5.30 -25.97
C LYS A 215 -2.77 5.98 -26.92
N ALA A 216 -3.02 5.81 -28.22
CA ALA A 216 -2.25 6.50 -29.25
C ALA A 216 -2.26 8.03 -29.02
N PRO A 217 -1.15 8.74 -29.28
CA PRO A 217 0.04 8.27 -30.00
C PRO A 217 1.09 7.57 -29.13
N TYR A 218 0.78 7.16 -27.89
CA TYR A 218 1.73 6.51 -26.98
C TYR A 218 2.95 7.43 -26.74
N CYS A 219 4.17 6.88 -26.85
CA CYS A 219 5.41 7.68 -26.84
C CYS A 219 5.54 8.68 -27.99
N GLY A 220 4.72 8.54 -29.06
CA GLY A 220 4.74 9.39 -30.26
C GLY A 220 4.36 10.85 -30.02
N LYS A 221 3.81 11.20 -28.85
CA LYS A 221 3.57 12.59 -28.44
C LYS A 221 4.88 13.37 -28.23
N CYS A 222 5.95 12.67 -27.82
CA CYS A 222 7.24 13.27 -27.47
C CYS A 222 8.40 12.75 -28.31
N HIS A 223 8.28 11.53 -28.85
CA HIS A 223 9.30 10.88 -29.67
C HIS A 223 8.85 10.77 -31.12
N GLN A 224 9.78 10.90 -32.05
CA GLN A 224 9.52 10.62 -33.46
C GLN A 224 9.31 9.12 -33.65
N SER A 225 8.26 8.74 -34.39
CA SER A 225 8.04 7.36 -34.80
C SER A 225 9.23 6.84 -35.61
N ARG A 226 9.61 5.59 -35.36
CA ARG A 226 10.73 4.94 -36.05
C ARG A 226 10.37 3.47 -36.34
N PRO A 227 10.74 2.93 -37.51
CA PRO A 227 10.24 1.61 -37.95
C PRO A 227 10.65 0.43 -37.05
N ASP A 228 11.74 0.59 -36.31
CA ASP A 228 12.33 -0.42 -35.43
C ASP A 228 11.74 -0.42 -34.01
N VAL A 229 10.86 0.53 -33.67
CA VAL A 229 10.23 0.60 -32.34
C VAL A 229 8.72 0.66 -32.46
N ASN A 230 8.04 -0.38 -31.96
CA ASN A 230 6.60 -0.36 -31.78
C ASN A 230 6.24 0.29 -30.44
N PHE A 231 5.85 1.57 -30.46
CA PHE A 231 5.49 2.30 -29.23
C PHE A 231 4.27 1.72 -28.51
N LYS A 232 3.33 1.10 -29.22
CA LYS A 232 2.17 0.45 -28.59
C LYS A 232 2.64 -0.71 -27.72
N ASP A 233 3.45 -1.60 -28.29
CA ASP A 233 3.94 -2.77 -27.56
C ASP A 233 4.87 -2.35 -26.43
N LEU A 234 5.67 -1.30 -26.65
CA LEU A 234 6.62 -0.79 -25.67
C LEU A 234 5.93 -0.24 -24.42
N VAL A 235 4.88 0.58 -24.56
CA VAL A 235 4.19 1.18 -23.39
C VAL A 235 3.38 0.16 -22.59
N HIS A 236 3.01 -0.97 -23.20
CA HIS A 236 2.29 -2.08 -22.58
C HIS A 236 3.20 -3.25 -22.19
N LYS A 237 4.52 -3.11 -22.33
CA LYS A 237 5.48 -4.15 -21.96
C LYS A 237 5.59 -4.23 -20.43
N GLY A 238 4.85 -5.16 -19.83
CA GLY A 238 4.81 -5.35 -18.39
C GLY A 238 3.78 -6.39 -17.96
N ILE A 239 3.23 -6.21 -16.76
CA ILE A 239 2.21 -7.12 -16.19
C ILE A 239 1.00 -7.29 -17.12
N ASP A 240 0.64 -8.54 -17.38
CA ASP A 240 -0.63 -8.88 -18.03
C ASP A 240 -1.63 -9.38 -16.99
N PHE A 241 -2.50 -8.47 -16.52
CA PHE A 241 -3.55 -8.83 -15.58
C PHE A 241 -4.61 -9.76 -16.17
N LYS A 242 -4.79 -9.77 -17.50
CA LYS A 242 -5.72 -10.70 -18.15
C LYS A 242 -5.15 -12.11 -18.08
N PHE A 243 -3.88 -12.30 -18.42
CA PHE A 243 -3.20 -13.58 -18.26
C PHE A 243 -3.22 -14.07 -16.80
N LEU A 244 -2.96 -13.18 -15.84
CA LEU A 244 -3.05 -13.55 -14.42
C LEU A 244 -4.46 -13.97 -14.00
N ALA A 245 -5.51 -13.31 -14.52
CA ALA A 245 -6.89 -13.71 -14.28
C ALA A 245 -7.22 -15.08 -14.92
N GLU A 246 -6.70 -15.36 -16.11
CA GLU A 246 -6.81 -16.67 -16.78
C GLU A 246 -6.09 -17.78 -15.98
N LEU A 247 -5.02 -17.45 -15.25
CA LEU A 247 -4.38 -18.33 -14.28
C LEU A 247 -5.12 -18.44 -12.93
N GLY A 248 -6.32 -17.85 -12.81
CA GLY A 248 -7.17 -17.92 -11.63
C GLY A 248 -6.86 -16.91 -10.52
N ARG A 249 -6.04 -15.89 -10.79
CA ARG A 249 -5.72 -14.84 -9.79
C ARG A 249 -6.84 -13.81 -9.71
N ASP A 250 -7.14 -13.33 -8.50
CA ASP A 250 -8.20 -12.33 -8.28
C ASP A 250 -7.78 -10.90 -8.65
N VAL A 251 -7.46 -10.69 -9.93
CA VAL A 251 -6.99 -9.42 -10.51
C VAL A 251 -7.94 -8.85 -11.57
N GLY A 252 -9.15 -9.41 -11.70
CA GLY A 252 -10.11 -8.98 -12.73
C GLY A 252 -10.43 -7.48 -12.68
N ASP A 253 -10.43 -6.89 -11.48
CA ASP A 253 -10.63 -5.45 -11.27
C ASP A 253 -9.46 -4.57 -11.74
N LEU A 254 -8.30 -5.17 -12.02
CA LEU A 254 -7.07 -4.51 -12.46
C LEU A 254 -6.88 -4.54 -13.99
N ILE A 255 -7.65 -5.34 -14.71
CA ILE A 255 -7.55 -5.45 -16.17
C ILE A 255 -7.86 -4.09 -16.82
N GLY A 256 -6.92 -3.59 -17.62
CA GLY A 256 -7.04 -2.31 -18.32
C GLY A 256 -7.06 -1.08 -17.41
N LYS A 257 -6.77 -1.22 -16.10
CA LYS A 257 -6.67 -0.09 -15.19
C LYS A 257 -5.35 0.65 -15.42
N THR A 258 -5.47 1.96 -15.47
CA THR A 258 -4.33 2.90 -15.49
C THR A 258 -4.37 3.80 -14.25
N ASN A 259 -3.47 4.79 -14.16
CA ASN A 259 -3.22 5.60 -12.97
C ASN A 259 -2.98 4.73 -11.73
N TYR A 260 -2.16 3.70 -11.88
CA TYR A 260 -1.96 2.68 -10.85
C TYR A 260 -1.48 3.28 -9.52
N ILE A 261 -0.69 4.35 -9.56
CA ILE A 261 -0.14 4.96 -8.35
C ILE A 261 -0.95 6.13 -7.78
N ASN A 262 -2.01 6.57 -8.47
CA ASN A 262 -2.86 7.70 -8.08
C ASN A 262 -2.04 8.97 -7.77
N TYR A 263 -1.55 9.62 -8.83
CA TYR A 263 -0.67 10.78 -8.73
C TYR A 263 -1.28 11.96 -7.95
N GLU A 264 -2.57 12.23 -8.10
CA GLU A 264 -3.26 13.31 -7.37
C GLU A 264 -3.23 13.07 -5.86
N ALA A 265 -3.46 11.84 -5.41
CA ALA A 265 -3.34 11.47 -3.99
C ALA A 265 -1.90 11.60 -3.44
N LEU A 266 -0.90 11.67 -4.33
CA LEU A 266 0.51 11.90 -4.00
C LEU A 266 0.91 13.39 -4.13
N GLY A 267 -0.04 14.28 -4.44
CA GLY A 267 0.18 15.72 -4.52
C GLY A 267 0.68 16.22 -5.88
N TYR A 268 0.59 15.41 -6.94
CA TYR A 268 0.77 15.89 -8.31
C TYR A 268 -0.51 16.56 -8.83
N GLU A 269 -0.38 17.50 -9.78
CA GLU A 269 -1.52 18.12 -10.46
C GLU A 269 -2.25 17.16 -11.41
N GLY A 270 -1.61 16.07 -11.81
CA GLY A 270 -2.15 15.05 -12.68
C GLY A 270 -1.07 14.04 -13.06
N ASP A 271 -1.19 13.43 -14.24
CA ASP A 271 -0.16 12.54 -14.78
C ASP A 271 1.16 13.34 -15.00
N PRO A 272 2.29 12.98 -14.36
CA PRO A 272 3.53 13.76 -14.44
C PRO A 272 4.15 13.81 -15.83
N ILE A 273 3.76 12.91 -16.75
CA ILE A 273 4.20 13.00 -18.14
C ILE A 273 3.51 14.17 -18.87
N GLU A 274 2.34 14.61 -18.40
CA GLU A 274 1.59 15.72 -18.97
C GLU A 274 1.80 17.02 -18.17
N THR A 275 1.81 16.91 -16.85
CA THR A 275 1.83 18.05 -15.91
C THR A 275 3.23 18.38 -15.38
N ARG A 276 4.24 17.60 -15.78
CA ARG A 276 5.65 17.65 -15.34
C ARG A 276 5.89 17.03 -13.96
N GLY A 277 7.13 16.58 -13.77
CA GLY A 277 7.57 15.88 -12.57
C GLY A 277 8.05 16.79 -11.43
N ARG A 278 8.26 16.13 -10.30
CA ARG A 278 8.64 16.66 -8.98
C ARG A 278 9.91 17.54 -8.92
N PHE A 279 10.86 17.34 -9.82
CA PHE A 279 12.10 18.12 -9.89
C PHE A 279 12.42 18.51 -11.33
N TYR A 280 11.60 19.40 -11.87
CA TYR A 280 11.92 20.02 -13.15
C TYR A 280 12.98 21.10 -12.94
N LYS A 281 14.26 20.78 -13.17
CA LYS A 281 15.21 21.83 -13.54
C LYS A 281 14.91 22.20 -14.99
N LEU A 282 14.26 23.35 -15.19
CA LEU A 282 14.33 24.06 -16.47
C LEU A 282 15.82 24.24 -16.81
N PRO A 283 16.30 23.78 -17.97
CA PRO A 283 17.66 24.09 -18.42
C PRO A 283 17.90 25.59 -18.58
N LEU A 284 16.83 26.40 -18.58
CA LEU A 284 16.86 27.83 -18.78
C LEU A 284 15.96 28.52 -17.73
N LYS A 285 16.49 28.77 -16.53
CA LYS A 285 16.01 29.94 -15.78
C LYS A 285 16.56 31.15 -16.52
N LYS A 286 15.67 31.94 -17.15
CA LYS A 286 16.03 33.32 -17.52
C LYS A 286 16.54 33.99 -16.25
N THR A 287 17.81 34.33 -16.23
CA THR A 287 18.36 35.33 -15.32
C THR A 287 17.49 36.58 -15.48
N LYS A 288 16.89 37.02 -14.36
CA LYS A 288 16.34 38.38 -14.28
C LYS A 288 17.49 39.37 -14.28
#